data_AF-A0A0G0CA09-F1
#
_entry.id   AF-A0A0G0CA09-F1
#
_cell.length_a   1.000
_cell.length_b   1.000
_cell.length_c   1.000
_cell.angle_alpha   90.00
_cell.angle_beta   90.00
_cell.angle_gamma   90.00
#
_symmetry.space_group_name_H-M   'P 1'
#
loop_
_entity.id
_entity.type
_entity.pdbx_description
1 polymer ?
#
loop_
_entity_poly.entity_id
_entity_poly.type
_entity_poly.pdbx_seq_one_letter_code
_entity_poly.pdbx_strand_id
1 'polypeptide(L)'
;MTTIILIVIIVIAIINYLIIRTIKVEIESIKKDSLIINENKEKETACNIQGMISSMHDSLLYEIQKLDEKFDDIKQEMNPNEELSNDKLYEEAKKLVLESRKASASFLQRKLRIGYARATRIIDMLEEEKIISPADEMEPRKVLK
;
A
#
# COMPACT_ATOMS: atom_id res chain seq x y z
N MET A 1 -26.84 -64.60 56.31
CA MET A 1 -26.08 -64.77 55.05
C MET A 1 -26.54 -63.79 53.97
N THR A 2 -27.80 -63.84 53.53
CA THR A 2 -28.34 -62.94 52.48
C THR A 2 -28.31 -61.45 52.85
N THR A 3 -28.67 -61.09 54.07
CA THR A 3 -28.66 -59.69 54.57
C THR A 3 -27.27 -59.09 54.63
N ILE A 4 -26.28 -59.87 55.09
CA ILE A 4 -24.87 -59.46 55.14
C ILE A 4 -24.33 -59.22 53.73
N ILE A 5 -24.63 -60.11 52.78
CA ILE A 5 -24.23 -59.96 51.38
C ILE A 5 -24.83 -58.69 50.76
N LEU A 6 -26.10 -58.40 51.02
CA LEU A 6 -26.77 -57.19 50.53
C LEU A 6 -26.11 -55.90 51.06
N ILE A 7 -25.79 -55.86 52.36
CA ILE A 7 -25.10 -54.73 52.99
C ILE A 7 -23.74 -54.50 52.33
N VAL A 8 -22.96 -55.56 52.09
CA VAL A 8 -21.65 -55.46 51.44
C VAL A 8 -21.77 -54.89 50.02
N ILE A 9 -22.75 -55.34 49.23
CA ILE A 9 -22.98 -54.82 47.87
C ILE A 9 -23.33 -53.32 47.91
N ILE A 10 -24.18 -52.90 48.85
CA ILE A 10 -24.56 -51.49 49.01
C ILE A 10 -23.34 -50.65 49.39
N VAL A 11 -22.51 -51.12 50.32
CA VAL A 11 -21.28 -50.41 50.73
C VAL A 11 -20.31 -50.26 49.57
N ILE A 12 -20.09 -51.32 48.78
CA ILE A 12 -19.23 -51.26 47.58
C ILE A 12 -19.80 -50.25 46.56
N ALA A 13 -21.11 -50.25 46.33
CA ALA A 13 -21.76 -49.31 45.43
C ALA A 13 -21.59 -47.85 45.89
N ILE A 14 -21.72 -47.59 47.19
CA ILE A 14 -21.52 -46.25 47.78
C ILE A 14 -20.05 -45.81 47.60
N ILE A 15 -19.09 -46.67 47.90
CA ILE A 15 -17.65 -46.36 47.74
C ILE A 15 -17.34 -46.04 46.27
N ASN A 16 -17.80 -46.89 45.34
CA ASN A 16 -17.60 -46.66 43.91
C ASN A 16 -18.24 -45.35 43.42
N TYR A 17 -19.44 -45.04 43.91
CA TYR A 17 -20.12 -43.77 43.59
C TYR A 17 -19.32 -42.56 44.08
N LEU A 18 -18.79 -42.60 45.29
CA LEU A 18 -17.98 -41.51 45.85
C LEU A 18 -16.68 -41.32 45.05
N ILE A 19 -15.99 -42.40 44.70
CA ILE A 19 -14.77 -42.34 43.89
C ILE A 19 -15.04 -41.71 42.52
N ILE A 20 -16.07 -42.19 41.81
CA ILE A 20 -16.44 -41.66 40.48
C ILE A 20 -16.82 -40.18 40.58
N ARG A 21 -17.56 -39.80 41.62
CA ARG A 21 -17.95 -38.40 41.85
C ARG A 21 -16.74 -37.49 42.06
N THR A 22 -15.77 -37.91 42.89
CA THR A 22 -14.54 -37.13 43.12
C THR A 22 -13.73 -36.98 41.85
N ILE A 23 -13.49 -38.08 41.13
CA ILE A 23 -12.74 -38.05 39.87
C ILE A 23 -13.41 -37.13 38.84
N LYS A 24 -14.75 -37.15 38.76
CA LYS A 24 -15.49 -36.28 37.83
C LYS A 24 -15.26 -34.80 38.13
N VAL A 25 -15.32 -34.41 39.41
CA VAL A 25 -15.09 -33.03 39.84
C VAL A 25 -13.65 -32.60 39.52
N GLU A 26 -12.67 -33.46 39.77
CA GLU A 26 -11.27 -33.20 39.45
C GLU A 26 -11.05 -32.98 37.94
N ILE A 27 -11.63 -33.84 37.09
CA ILE A 27 -11.54 -33.73 35.63
C ILE A 27 -12.16 -32.42 35.13
N GLU A 28 -13.32 -32.03 35.66
CA GLU A 28 -13.97 -30.77 35.29
C GLU A 28 -13.11 -29.56 35.67
N SER A 29 -12.43 -29.60 36.83
CA SER A 29 -11.48 -28.55 37.24
C SER A 29 -10.27 -28.48 36.30
N ILE A 30 -9.61 -29.61 36.04
CA ILE A 30 -8.44 -29.68 35.16
C ILE A 30 -8.76 -29.17 33.76
N LYS A 31 -9.94 -29.54 33.23
CA LYS A 31 -10.39 -29.08 31.91
C LYS A 31 -10.55 -27.56 31.89
N LYS A 32 -11.13 -26.97 32.93
CA LYS A 32 -11.29 -25.52 33.04
C LYS A 32 -9.93 -24.80 33.08
N ASP A 33 -9.00 -25.29 33.88
CA ASP A 33 -7.65 -24.71 33.99
C ASP A 33 -6.89 -24.80 32.67
N SER A 34 -7.00 -25.94 31.97
CA SER A 34 -6.39 -26.12 30.64
C SER A 34 -6.90 -25.12 29.61
N LEU A 35 -8.20 -24.78 29.67
CA LEU A 35 -8.84 -23.87 28.73
C LEU A 35 -8.36 -22.43 28.95
N ILE A 36 -8.25 -22.02 30.22
CA ILE A 36 -7.71 -20.72 30.62
C ILE A 36 -6.24 -20.58 30.18
N ILE A 37 -5.43 -21.63 30.37
CA ILE A 37 -4.02 -21.63 29.95
C ILE A 37 -3.90 -21.43 28.43
N ASN A 38 -4.73 -22.11 27.64
CA ASN A 38 -4.69 -21.96 26.19
C ASN A 38 -5.07 -20.53 25.77
N GLU A 39 -6.16 -19.99 26.32
CA GLU A 39 -6.61 -18.64 26.03
C GLU A 39 -5.55 -17.57 26.40
N ASN A 40 -4.86 -17.75 27.53
CA ASN A 40 -3.80 -16.84 27.95
C ASN A 40 -2.57 -16.90 27.03
N LYS A 41 -2.18 -18.09 26.57
CA LYS A 41 -1.08 -18.23 25.58
C LYS A 41 -1.42 -17.56 24.25
N GLU A 42 -2.66 -17.70 23.79
CA GLU A 42 -3.15 -17.02 22.58
C GLU A 42 -3.13 -15.49 22.74
N LYS A 43 -3.56 -14.97 23.90
CA LYS A 43 -3.49 -13.52 24.20
C LYS A 43 -2.04 -13.00 24.30
N GLU A 44 -1.15 -13.75 24.94
CA GLU A 44 0.26 -13.38 25.10
C GLU A 44 0.97 -13.35 23.74
N THR A 45 0.80 -14.39 22.92
CA THR A 45 1.35 -14.43 21.56
C THR A 45 0.81 -13.29 20.69
N ALA A 46 -0.48 -12.97 20.78
CA ALA A 46 -1.07 -11.82 20.09
C ALA A 46 -0.44 -10.49 20.54
N CYS A 47 -0.27 -10.28 21.86
CA CYS A 47 0.35 -9.08 22.40
C CYS A 47 1.81 -8.94 21.98
N ASN A 48 2.57 -10.04 21.94
CA ASN A 48 3.97 -10.04 21.51
C ASN A 48 4.11 -9.68 20.03
N ILE A 49 3.29 -10.28 19.17
CA ILE A 49 3.27 -9.96 17.73
C ILE A 49 2.87 -8.50 17.52
N GLN A 50 1.84 -8.03 18.23
CA GLN A 50 1.38 -6.65 18.13
C GLN A 50 2.44 -5.64 18.58
N GLY A 51 3.18 -5.95 19.64
CA GLY A 51 4.33 -5.15 20.08
C GLY A 51 5.45 -5.06 19.04
N MET A 52 5.79 -6.19 18.40
CA MET A 52 6.78 -6.23 17.30
C MET A 52 6.32 -5.42 16.08
N ILE A 53 5.05 -5.54 15.68
CA ILE A 53 4.51 -4.79 14.54
C ILE A 53 4.54 -3.29 14.83
N SER A 54 4.16 -2.87 16.05
CA SER A 54 4.16 -1.46 16.41
C SER A 54 5.57 -0.86 16.36
N SER A 55 6.57 -1.56 16.89
CA SER A 55 7.95 -1.08 16.87
C SER A 55 8.53 -1.02 15.45
N MET A 56 8.19 -2.00 14.60
CA MET A 56 8.56 -1.98 13.18
C MET A 56 7.89 -0.84 12.42
N HIS A 57 6.61 -0.58 12.70
CA HIS A 57 5.84 0.48 12.05
C HIS A 57 6.43 1.87 12.35
N ASP A 58 6.82 2.14 13.59
CA ASP A 58 7.43 3.41 13.98
C ASP A 58 8.78 3.64 13.27
N SER A 59 9.59 2.57 13.15
CA SER A 59 10.87 2.63 12.41
C SER A 59 10.65 2.91 10.93
N LEU A 60 9.65 2.26 10.31
CA LEU A 60 9.32 2.47 8.89
C LEU A 60 8.76 3.87 8.64
N LEU A 61 7.91 4.40 9.53
CA LEU A 61 7.38 5.76 9.40
C LEU A 61 8.51 6.80 9.38
N TYR A 62 9.52 6.63 10.23
CA TYR A 62 10.68 7.51 10.24
C TYR A 62 11.47 7.46 8.91
N GLU A 63 11.69 6.26 8.37
CA GLU A 63 12.38 6.12 7.08
C GLU A 63 11.58 6.70 5.92
N ILE A 64 10.26 6.48 5.88
CA ILE A 64 9.37 7.04 4.85
C ILE A 64 9.38 8.57 4.94
N GLN A 65 9.22 9.15 6.13
CA GLN A 65 9.23 10.59 6.32
C GLN A 65 10.56 11.21 5.85
N LYS A 66 11.68 10.56 6.16
CA LYS A 66 13.01 10.99 5.72
C LYS A 66 13.18 10.92 4.20
N LEU A 67 12.53 9.96 3.54
CA LEU A 67 12.53 9.86 2.09
C LEU A 67 11.64 10.93 1.44
N ASP A 68 10.49 11.25 2.04
CA ASP A 68 9.59 12.29 1.55
C ASP A 68 10.24 13.68 1.59
N GLU A 69 10.91 14.04 2.69
CA GLU A 69 11.69 15.29 2.78
C GLU A 69 12.72 15.39 1.65
N LYS A 70 13.45 14.30 1.40
CA LYS A 70 14.45 14.24 0.34
C LYS A 70 13.83 14.29 -1.07
N PHE A 71 12.61 13.80 -1.24
CA PHE A 71 11.89 13.83 -2.51
C PHE A 71 11.37 15.22 -2.84
N ASP A 72 10.98 16.01 -1.84
CA ASP A 72 10.56 17.40 -2.03
C ASP A 72 11.73 18.32 -2.40
N ASP A 73 12.94 18.08 -1.84
CA ASP A 73 14.17 18.74 -2.28
C ASP A 73 14.47 18.45 -3.78
N ILE A 74 14.34 17.18 -4.19
CA ILE A 74 14.53 16.78 -5.60
C ILE A 74 13.45 17.36 -6.52
N LYS A 75 12.19 17.43 -6.07
CA LYS A 75 11.11 18.08 -6.83
C LYS A 75 11.36 19.57 -7.04
N GLN A 76 11.94 20.26 -6.06
CA GLN A 76 12.30 21.67 -6.21
C GLN A 76 13.41 21.87 -7.25
N GLU A 77 14.40 20.97 -7.32
CA GLU A 77 15.40 20.96 -8.40
C GLU A 77 14.78 20.61 -9.77
N MET A 78 13.62 19.95 -9.79
CA MET A 78 12.87 19.58 -11.00
C MET A 78 11.70 20.53 -11.31
N ASN A 79 11.68 21.77 -10.81
CA ASN A 79 10.60 22.73 -11.09
C ASN A 79 10.46 22.99 -12.61
N PRO A 80 9.41 22.46 -13.29
CA PRO A 80 9.22 22.65 -14.73
C PRO A 80 8.60 24.02 -15.07
N ASN A 81 8.33 24.86 -14.05
CA ASN A 81 7.54 26.08 -14.19
C ASN A 81 8.37 27.37 -14.24
N GLU A 82 9.70 27.32 -14.12
CA GLU A 82 10.56 28.52 -14.23
C GLU A 82 11.15 28.78 -15.63
N GLU A 83 10.88 27.95 -16.64
CA GLU A 83 11.26 28.21 -18.05
C GLU A 83 10.04 28.52 -18.95
N LEU A 84 8.90 28.95 -18.40
CA LEU A 84 7.65 29.13 -19.16
C LEU A 84 7.71 30.18 -20.30
N SER A 85 8.70 31.07 -20.29
CA SER A 85 8.88 32.09 -21.34
C SER A 85 10.24 31.99 -22.06
N ASN A 86 11.12 31.08 -21.66
CA ASN A 86 12.51 31.01 -22.14
C ASN A 86 13.01 29.56 -22.24
N ASP A 87 12.11 28.60 -22.47
CA ASP A 87 12.52 27.24 -22.80
C ASP A 87 13.45 27.33 -24.02
N LYS A 88 14.75 27.06 -23.81
CA LYS A 88 15.79 27.17 -24.85
C LYS A 88 15.43 26.37 -26.11
N LEU A 89 14.58 25.34 -25.95
CA LEU A 89 14.13 24.46 -27.01
C LEU A 89 12.83 24.93 -27.68
N TYR A 90 12.13 25.92 -27.14
CA TYR A 90 10.92 26.48 -27.74
C TYR A 90 11.20 27.16 -29.08
N GLU A 91 12.18 28.05 -29.13
CA GLU A 91 12.56 28.73 -30.38
C GLU A 91 13.05 27.74 -31.43
N GLU A 92 13.78 26.70 -31.02
CA GLU A 92 14.22 25.63 -31.91
C GLU A 92 13.03 24.80 -32.43
N ALA A 93 12.07 24.46 -31.55
CA ALA A 93 10.86 23.75 -31.91
C ALA A 93 10.02 24.54 -32.92
N LYS A 94 9.83 25.84 -32.68
CA LYS A 94 9.12 26.76 -33.56
C LYS A 94 9.72 26.75 -34.96
N LYS A 95 11.05 26.89 -35.05
CA LYS A 95 11.79 26.84 -36.32
C LYS A 95 11.58 25.50 -37.03
N LEU A 96 11.73 24.38 -36.32
CA LEU A 96 11.54 23.04 -36.89
C LEU A 96 10.12 22.80 -37.41
N VAL A 97 9.10 23.30 -36.70
CA VAL A 97 7.70 23.17 -37.11
C VAL A 97 7.42 23.98 -38.37
N LEU A 98 7.96 25.20 -38.45
CA LEU A 98 7.84 26.06 -39.64
C LEU A 98 8.54 25.44 -40.86
N GLU A 99 9.73 24.87 -40.68
CA GLU A 99 10.50 24.23 -41.75
C GLU A 99 9.87 22.91 -42.23
N SER A 100 9.45 22.05 -41.30
CA SER A 100 8.94 20.72 -41.62
C SER A 100 7.44 20.68 -41.93
N ARG A 101 6.71 21.77 -41.63
CA ARG A 101 5.26 21.88 -41.72
C ARG A 101 4.52 20.77 -40.96
N LYS A 102 5.14 20.19 -39.93
CA LYS A 102 4.58 19.11 -39.09
C LYS A 102 4.62 19.50 -37.63
N ALA A 103 3.45 19.60 -37.01
CA ALA A 103 3.29 19.93 -35.60
C ALA A 103 2.68 18.76 -34.83
N SER A 104 3.50 17.87 -34.29
CA SER A 104 3.04 16.82 -33.37
C SER A 104 4.02 16.58 -32.23
N ALA A 105 3.49 16.18 -31.07
CA ALA A 105 4.31 15.90 -29.88
C ALA A 105 5.39 14.83 -30.19
N SER A 106 5.01 13.76 -30.89
CA SER A 106 5.95 12.70 -31.30
C SER A 106 6.98 13.16 -32.35
N PHE A 107 6.69 14.21 -33.11
CA PHE A 107 7.66 14.80 -34.04
C PHE A 107 8.73 15.58 -33.25
N LEU A 108 8.32 16.48 -32.36
CA LEU A 108 9.24 17.27 -31.53
C LEU A 108 10.07 16.39 -30.59
N GLN A 109 9.45 15.35 -30.00
CA GLN A 109 10.13 14.37 -29.15
C GLN A 109 11.35 13.76 -29.85
N ARG A 110 11.22 13.36 -31.12
CA ARG A 110 12.31 12.72 -31.88
C ARG A 110 13.34 13.71 -32.39
N LYS A 111 12.95 14.93 -32.72
CA LYS A 111 13.86 15.95 -33.26
C LYS A 111 14.69 16.63 -32.18
N LEU A 112 14.07 16.98 -31.07
CA LEU A 112 14.70 17.70 -29.95
C LEU A 112 15.17 16.79 -28.82
N ARG A 113 14.93 15.46 -28.92
CA ARG A 113 15.28 14.45 -27.90
C ARG A 113 14.74 14.79 -26.50
N ILE A 114 13.56 15.40 -26.45
CA ILE A 114 12.85 15.78 -25.21
C ILE A 114 11.85 14.71 -24.79
N GLY A 115 11.40 14.71 -23.54
CA GLY A 115 10.31 13.85 -23.07
C GLY A 115 8.94 14.25 -23.65
N TYR A 116 7.99 13.31 -23.70
CA TYR A 116 6.65 13.53 -24.25
C TYR A 116 5.89 14.67 -23.54
N ALA A 117 5.99 14.76 -22.22
CA ALA A 117 5.35 15.83 -21.43
C ALA A 117 5.85 17.23 -21.81
N ARG A 118 7.15 17.39 -22.11
CA ARG A 118 7.73 18.66 -22.57
C ARG A 118 7.31 18.96 -24.01
N ALA A 119 7.33 17.96 -24.88
CA ALA A 119 6.88 18.12 -26.27
C ALA A 119 5.41 18.55 -26.38
N THR A 120 4.54 18.00 -25.53
CA THR A 120 3.12 18.37 -25.49
C THR A 120 2.95 19.82 -25.07
N ARG A 121 3.62 20.24 -23.98
CA ARG A 121 3.63 21.65 -23.54
C ARG A 121 4.11 22.61 -24.63
N ILE A 122 5.18 22.27 -25.35
CA ILE A 122 5.67 23.09 -26.47
C ILE A 122 4.64 23.20 -27.59
N ILE A 123 3.93 22.11 -27.92
CA ILE A 123 2.84 22.14 -28.90
C ILE A 123 1.70 23.07 -28.43
N ASP A 124 1.31 22.99 -27.16
CA ASP A 124 0.26 23.84 -26.60
C ASP A 124 0.64 25.33 -26.65
N MET A 125 1.90 25.67 -26.33
CA MET A 125 2.42 27.05 -26.46
C MET A 125 2.42 27.54 -27.92
N LEU A 126 2.78 26.69 -28.88
CA LEU A 126 2.74 27.03 -30.31
C LEU A 126 1.29 27.26 -30.80
N GLU A 127 0.31 26.59 -30.19
CA GLU A 127 -1.12 26.78 -30.46
C GLU A 127 -1.60 28.12 -29.89
N GLU A 128 -1.22 28.45 -28.65
CA GLU A 128 -1.53 29.74 -28.01
C GLU A 128 -0.98 30.93 -28.81
N GLU A 129 0.24 30.81 -29.37
CA GLU A 129 0.85 31.81 -30.27
C GLU A 129 0.26 31.83 -31.69
N LYS A 130 -0.73 30.97 -31.98
CA LYS A 130 -1.37 30.81 -33.31
C LYS A 130 -0.37 30.47 -34.41
N ILE A 131 0.67 29.70 -34.11
CA ILE A 131 1.63 29.19 -35.09
C ILE A 131 1.08 27.91 -35.72
N ILE A 132 0.37 27.10 -34.92
CA ILE A 132 -0.25 25.85 -35.34
C ILE A 132 -1.76 25.91 -35.15
N SER A 133 -2.49 25.09 -35.91
CA SER A 133 -3.93 24.94 -35.75
C SER A 133 -4.26 24.20 -34.45
N PRO A 134 -5.47 24.40 -33.92
CA PRO A 134 -5.98 23.58 -32.83
C PRO A 134 -5.93 22.10 -33.18
N ALA A 135 -5.86 21.27 -32.13
CA ALA A 135 -6.01 19.83 -32.28
C ALA A 135 -7.40 19.52 -32.82
N ASP A 136 -7.45 18.93 -34.00
CA ASP A 136 -8.67 18.36 -34.55
C ASP A 136 -8.53 16.84 -34.52
N GLU A 137 -9.63 16.12 -34.29
CA GLU A 137 -9.60 14.66 -34.13
C GLU A 137 -9.34 13.93 -35.46
N MET A 138 -9.61 14.60 -36.58
CA MET A 138 -9.57 13.98 -37.91
C MET A 138 -8.39 14.42 -38.78
N GLU A 139 -7.70 15.52 -38.46
CA GLU A 139 -6.60 16.04 -39.28
C GLU A 139 -5.33 16.38 -38.48
N PRO A 140 -4.14 16.16 -39.05
CA PRO A 140 -2.90 16.59 -38.42
C PRO A 140 -2.85 18.12 -38.33
N ARG A 141 -2.37 18.64 -37.19
CA ARG A 141 -2.25 20.08 -36.94
C ARG A 141 -1.52 20.78 -38.10
N LYS A 142 -2.16 21.80 -38.68
CA LYS A 142 -1.64 22.59 -39.79
C LYS A 142 -0.83 23.77 -39.26
N VAL A 143 0.24 24.13 -39.95
CA VAL A 143 1.09 25.28 -39.59
C VAL A 143 0.53 26.53 -40.29
N LEU A 144 0.16 27.55 -39.51
CA LEU A 144 -0.60 28.73 -39.96
C LEU A 144 0.29 29.89 -40.42
N LYS A 145 1.53 29.97 -39.93
CA LYS A 145 2.53 30.98 -40.31
C LYS A 145 3.63 30.44 -41.22
#